data_AF-A0A7L2P6E8-F1
#
_entry.id   AF-A0A7L2P6E8-F1
#
_cell.length_a   1.000
_cell.length_b   1.000
_cell.length_c   1.000
_cell.angle_alpha   90.00
_cell.angle_beta   90.00
_cell.angle_gamma   90.00
#
_symmetry.space_group_name_H-M   'P 1'
#
loop_
_entity.id
_entity.type
_entity.pdbx_description
1 polymer ?
#
loop_
_entity_poly.entity_id
_entity_poly.type
_entity_poly.pdbx_seq_one_letter_code
_entity_poly.pdbx_strand_id
1 'polypeptide(L)'
;QRYCQEVYRGGQLASVHSSSRNQELQKLARTYNLFLSPWIGAVTSRRGGKWESYWEDSSPWNYANWAPTQPLHVVTTCTTLSVRDGLWRSRFCIQLRPFICQY
;
A
#
# COMPACT_ATOMS: atom_id res chain seq x y z
N GLN A 1 -10.90 -3.24 3.16
CA GLN A 1 -10.38 -3.73 1.87
C GLN A 1 -11.49 -4.00 0.85
N ARG A 2 -12.57 -4.72 1.21
CA ARG A 2 -13.69 -5.03 0.30
C ARG A 2 -14.39 -3.79 -0.28
N TYR A 3 -14.33 -2.65 0.40
CA TYR A 3 -14.94 -1.40 -0.05
C TYR A 3 -14.58 -1.02 -1.50
N CYS A 4 -13.31 -1.10 -1.91
CA CYS A 4 -12.94 -0.76 -3.29
C CYS A 4 -13.59 -1.69 -4.32
N GLN A 5 -13.74 -2.98 -3.98
CA GLN A 5 -14.36 -3.99 -4.83
C GLN A 5 -15.89 -3.88 -4.88
N GLU A 6 -16.49 -3.44 -3.78
CA GLU A 6 -17.94 -3.28 -3.63
C GLU A 6 -18.45 -1.99 -4.27
N VAL A 7 -17.70 -0.90 -4.16
CA VAL A 7 -18.10 0.42 -4.67
C VAL A 7 -17.70 0.63 -6.12
N TYR A 8 -16.52 0.13 -6.51
CA TYR A 8 -16.02 0.22 -7.88
C TYR A 8 -15.97 -1.20 -8.46
N ARG A 9 -16.65 -1.44 -9.58
CA ARG A 9 -16.70 -2.78 -10.19
C ARG A 9 -15.29 -3.19 -10.64
N GLY A 10 -14.68 -4.13 -9.92
CA GLY A 10 -13.28 -4.53 -10.13
C GLY A 10 -12.24 -3.68 -9.41
N GLY A 11 -12.65 -2.72 -8.58
CA GLY A 11 -11.75 -1.83 -7.87
C GLY A 11 -10.97 -2.55 -6.79
N GLN A 12 -9.69 -2.20 -6.65
CA GLN A 12 -8.78 -2.78 -5.67
C GLN A 12 -8.01 -1.67 -4.96
N LEU A 13 -7.29 -1.99 -3.89
CA LEU A 13 -6.36 -1.04 -3.31
C LEU A 13 -5.24 -0.74 -4.32
N ALA A 14 -4.78 0.51 -4.33
CA ALA A 14 -3.83 0.98 -5.32
C ALA A 14 -2.51 0.18 -5.29
N SER A 15 -2.08 -0.29 -6.46
CA SER A 15 -0.74 -0.83 -6.69
C SER A 15 0.17 0.24 -7.29
N VAL A 16 1.47 0.06 -7.11
CA VAL A 16 2.47 1.04 -7.52
C VAL A 16 3.58 0.34 -8.29
N HIS A 17 3.68 0.68 -9.57
CA HIS A 17 4.63 0.08 -10.51
C HIS A 17 5.69 1.06 -11.01
N SER A 18 5.67 2.31 -10.53
CA SER A 18 6.61 3.35 -10.93
C SER A 18 6.73 4.47 -9.89
N SER A 19 7.84 5.21 -9.95
CA SER A 19 8.01 6.43 -9.14
C SER A 19 6.97 7.49 -9.46
N SER A 20 6.56 7.63 -10.74
CA SER A 20 5.53 8.60 -11.15
C SER A 20 4.18 8.28 -10.49
N ARG A 21 3.76 7.01 -10.50
CA ARG A 21 2.54 6.57 -9.81
C ARG A 21 2.63 6.79 -8.30
N ASN A 22 3.78 6.50 -7.70
CA ASN A 22 3.99 6.75 -6.26
C ASN A 22 3.80 8.23 -5.90
N GLN A 23 4.39 9.13 -6.68
CA GLN A 23 4.29 10.58 -6.49
C GLN A 23 2.87 11.08 -6.70
N GLU A 24 2.15 10.54 -7.69
CA GLU A 24 0.74 10.86 -7.93
C GLU A 24 -0.12 10.50 -6.72
N LEU A 25 0.02 9.28 -6.18
CA LEU A 25 -0.72 8.84 -4.98
C LEU A 25 -0.36 9.67 -3.75
N GLN A 26 0.92 10.05 -3.60
CA GLN A 26 1.35 10.94 -2.53
C GLN A 26 0.72 12.34 -2.67
N LYS A 27 0.71 12.90 -3.88
CA LYS A 27 0.09 14.19 -4.16
C LYS A 27 -1.41 14.13 -3.88
N LEU A 28 -2.08 13.06 -4.29
CA LEU A 28 -3.49 12.83 -4.00
C LEU A 28 -3.76 12.84 -2.49
N ALA A 29 -2.98 12.08 -1.71
CA ALA A 29 -3.10 12.04 -0.26
C ALA A 29 -2.89 13.41 0.40
N ARG A 30 -1.97 14.23 -0.14
CA ARG A 30 -1.75 15.61 0.30
C ARG A 30 -2.91 16.53 -0.06
N THR A 31 -3.45 16.44 -1.27
CA THR A 31 -4.60 17.25 -1.72
C THR A 31 -5.83 17.06 -0.82
N TYR A 32 -6.06 15.83 -0.36
CA TYR A 32 -7.15 15.52 0.58
C TYR A 32 -6.78 15.77 2.06
N ASN A 33 -5.65 16.42 2.34
CA ASN A 33 -5.15 16.71 3.69
C ASN A 33 -5.19 15.50 4.63
N LEU A 34 -4.82 14.32 4.12
CA LEU A 34 -4.81 13.10 4.93
C LEU A 34 -3.74 13.22 6.05
N PHE A 35 -4.20 13.31 7.29
CA PHE A 35 -3.31 13.31 8.47
C PHE A 35 -2.61 11.97 8.67
N LEU A 36 -3.29 10.87 8.32
CA LEU A 36 -2.78 9.51 8.40
C LEU A 36 -2.32 9.03 7.03
N SER A 37 -1.20 8.31 6.99
CA SER A 37 -0.71 7.64 5.79
C SER A 37 -1.74 6.62 5.30
N PRO A 38 -2.23 6.74 4.05
CA PRO A 38 -3.24 5.83 3.53
C PRO A 38 -2.67 4.44 3.22
N TRP A 39 -3.54 3.45 3.29
CA TRP A 39 -3.27 2.10 2.80
C TRP A 39 -3.15 2.07 1.28
N ILE A 40 -2.16 1.31 0.82
CA ILE A 40 -2.01 0.85 -0.57
C ILE A 40 -2.13 -0.68 -0.59
N GLY A 41 -2.30 -1.26 -1.77
CA GLY A 41 -2.61 -2.69 -1.93
C GLY A 41 -1.45 -3.65 -1.69
N ALA A 42 -0.35 -3.21 -1.06
CA ALA A 42 0.80 -4.05 -0.78
C ALA A 42 0.65 -4.74 0.58
N VAL A 43 0.85 -6.05 0.61
CA VAL A 43 0.85 -6.87 1.81
C VAL A 43 2.18 -7.60 1.90
N THR A 44 2.77 -7.64 3.09
CA THR A 44 3.94 -8.47 3.39
C THR A 44 3.52 -9.61 4.29
N SER A 45 3.68 -10.85 3.84
CA SER A 45 3.36 -12.05 4.62
C SER A 45 4.37 -13.17 4.39
N ARG A 46 4.34 -14.19 5.24
CA ARG A 46 5.24 -15.34 5.11
C ARG A 46 4.62 -16.35 4.15
N ARG A 47 5.19 -16.50 2.95
CA ARG A 47 4.78 -17.44 1.90
C ARG A 47 5.94 -18.39 1.60
N GLY A 48 5.65 -19.70 1.53
CA GLY A 48 6.69 -20.70 1.24
C GLY A 48 7.88 -20.69 2.23
N GLY A 49 7.66 -20.26 3.47
CA GLY A 49 8.70 -20.13 4.50
C GLY A 49 9.52 -18.83 4.44
N LYS A 50 9.40 -18.01 3.38
CA LYS A 50 10.08 -16.72 3.20
C LYS A 50 9.12 -15.56 3.39
N TRP A 51 9.64 -14.40 3.76
CA TRP A 51 8.86 -13.17 3.80
C TRP A 51 8.81 -12.55 2.42
N GLU A 52 7.61 -12.29 1.92
CA GLU A 52 7.39 -11.77 0.58
C GLU A 52 6.37 -10.64 0.64
N SER A 53 6.63 -9.60 -0.14
CA SER A 53 5.68 -8.50 -0.40
C SER A 53 5.02 -8.73 -1.74
N TYR A 54 3.70 -8.58 -1.79
CA TYR A 54 2.91 -8.76 -3.00
C TYR A 54 1.75 -7.76 -3.04
N TRP A 55 1.25 -7.52 -4.24
CA TRP A 55 0.05 -6.72 -4.44
C TRP A 55 -1.21 -7.58 -4.40
N GLU A 56 -2.27 -7.06 -3.81
CA GLU A 56 -3.55 -7.76 -3.68
C GLU A 56 -4.34 -7.84 -4.98
N ASP A 57 -4.00 -6.98 -5.95
CA ASP A 57 -4.49 -7.04 -7.32
C ASP A 57 -3.82 -8.13 -8.17
N SER A 58 -2.86 -8.87 -7.60
CA SER A 58 -2.02 -9.85 -8.31
C SER A 58 -1.15 -9.27 -9.42
N SER A 59 -0.95 -7.95 -9.44
CA SER A 59 -0.01 -7.29 -10.34
C SER A 59 1.44 -7.63 -10.00
N PRO A 60 2.39 -7.51 -10.95
CA PRO A 60 3.77 -7.85 -10.71
C PRO A 60 4.42 -6.95 -9.66
N TRP A 61 5.18 -7.56 -8.75
CA TRP A 61 6.02 -6.84 -7.80
C TRP A 61 7.31 -6.35 -8.46
N ASN A 62 7.24 -5.24 -9.19
CA ASN A 62 8.35 -4.68 -9.98
C ASN A 62 8.89 -3.32 -9.48
N TYR A 63 8.24 -2.73 -8.48
CA TYR A 63 8.63 -1.45 -7.91
C TYR A 63 8.41 -1.49 -6.40
N ALA A 64 9.34 -0.88 -5.66
CA ALA A 64 9.26 -0.76 -4.22
C ALA A 64 9.84 0.58 -3.77
N ASN A 65 9.10 1.29 -2.92
CA ASN A 65 9.57 2.55 -2.33
C ASN A 65 9.60 2.48 -0.80
N TRP A 66 10.17 1.40 -0.27
CA TRP A 66 10.22 1.15 1.18
C TRP A 66 11.04 2.20 1.91
N ALA A 67 10.57 2.57 3.10
CA ALA A 67 11.40 3.31 4.05
C ALA A 67 12.56 2.42 4.54
N PRO A 68 13.65 3.01 5.06
CA PRO A 68 14.70 2.25 5.72
C PRO A 68 14.11 1.28 6.76
N THR A 69 14.69 0.07 6.81
CA THR A 69 14.26 -1.03 7.71
C THR A 69 12.82 -1.53 7.49
N GLN A 70 12.23 -1.27 6.32
CA GLN A 70 10.94 -1.82 5.89
C GLN A 70 11.14 -2.72 4.65
N PRO A 71 10.24 -3.69 4.41
CA PRO A 71 9.11 -4.06 5.24
C PRO A 71 9.51 -4.82 6.51
N LEU A 72 8.62 -4.87 7.49
CA LEU A 72 8.85 -5.65 8.71
C LEU A 72 8.59 -7.15 8.43
N HIS A 73 9.61 -7.96 8.66
CA HIS A 73 9.59 -9.41 8.45
C HIS A 73 9.33 -10.20 9.75
N VAL A 74 8.31 -9.80 10.50
CA VAL A 74 7.98 -10.39 11.81
C VAL A 74 6.57 -10.97 11.87
N VAL A 75 5.61 -10.28 11.24
CA VAL A 75 4.19 -10.65 11.18
C VAL A 75 3.63 -10.22 9.83
N THR A 76 2.46 -10.73 9.47
CA THR A 76 1.72 -10.20 8.31
C THR A 76 1.42 -8.72 8.53
N THR A 77 1.89 -7.88 7.62
CA THR A 77 1.69 -6.44 7.67
C THR A 77 1.11 -5.92 6.36
N CYS A 78 0.34 -4.85 6.49
CA CYS A 78 -0.18 -4.08 5.37
C CYS A 78 0.68 -2.85 5.15
N THR A 79 0.61 -2.26 3.97
CA THR A 79 1.53 -1.19 3.57
C THR A 79 0.83 0.16 3.49
N THR A 80 1.37 1.15 4.18
CA THR A 80 0.93 2.54 4.06
C THR A 80 1.88 3.36 3.20
N LEU A 81 1.33 4.23 2.35
CA LEU A 81 2.09 5.26 1.63
C LEU A 81 2.18 6.52 2.49
N SER A 82 3.39 6.93 2.85
CA SER A 82 3.58 8.12 3.68
C SER A 82 3.32 9.40 2.90
N VAL A 83 2.42 10.23 3.43
CA VAL A 83 2.09 11.54 2.86
C VAL A 83 3.30 12.49 2.91
N ARG A 84 4.21 12.31 3.87
CA ARG A 84 5.36 13.20 4.08
C ARG A 84 6.48 12.97 3.08
N ASP A 85 6.98 11.75 2.99
CA ASP A 85 8.17 11.39 2.19
C ASP A 85 7.87 10.45 1.02
N GLY A 86 6.63 9.98 0.88
CA GLY A 86 6.22 9.08 -0.20
C GLY A 86 6.71 7.64 0.01
N LEU A 87 7.43 7.37 1.10
CA LEU A 87 8.00 6.06 1.42
C LEU A 87 6.95 5.14 2.04
N TRP A 88 7.10 3.85 1.77
CA TRP A 88 6.20 2.81 2.23
C TRP A 88 6.62 2.29 3.59
N ARG A 89 5.63 2.05 4.44
CA ARG A 89 5.85 1.53 5.80
C ARG A 89 4.88 0.40 6.08
N SER A 90 5.40 -0.69 6.65
CA SER A 90 4.60 -1.77 7.20
C SER A 90 3.87 -1.32 8.45
N ARG A 91 2.58 -1.63 8.52
CA ARG A 91 1.72 -1.41 9.68
C ARG A 91 0.85 -2.63 9.88
N PHE A 92 0.40 -2.85 11.12
CA PHE A 92 -0.56 -3.90 11.41
C PHE A 92 -1.87 -3.63 10.66
N CYS A 93 -2.35 -4.63 9.92
CA CYS A 93 -3.52 -4.51 9.05
C CYS A 93 -4.82 -4.13 9.78
N ILE A 94 -4.86 -4.32 11.10
CA ILE A 94 -6.02 -3.98 11.95
C ILE A 94 -6.19 -2.48 12.18
N GLN A 95 -5.23 -1.63 11.76
CA GLN A 95 -5.33 -0.18 11.97
C GLN A 95 -6.34 0.47 11.01
N LEU A 96 -7.26 1.26 11.57
CA LEU A 96 -8.14 2.14 10.82
C LEU A 96 -7.32 3.31 10.24
N ARG A 97 -7.21 3.36 8.91
CA ARG A 97 -6.54 4.43 8.16
C ARG A 97 -7.31 4.70 6.87
N PRO A 98 -7.16 5.89 6.27
CA PRO A 98 -7.59 6.11 4.90
C PRO A 98 -6.94 5.10 3.97
N PHE A 99 -7.50 4.92 2.79
CA PHE A 99 -7.00 3.99 1.78
C PHE A 99 -7.22 4.58 0.39
N ILE A 100 -6.40 4.17 -0.58
CA ILE A 100 -6.55 4.61 -1.96
C ILE A 100 -6.97 3.42 -2.81
N CYS A 101 -8.09 3.56 -3.52
CA CYS A 101 -8.53 2.59 -4.52
C CYS A 101 -7.95 2.92 -5.91
N GLN A 102 -7.88 1.90 -6.75
CA GLN A 102 -7.68 1.99 -8.20
C GLN A 102 -8.72 1.12 -8.91
N TYR A 103 -9.03 1.47 -10.16
CA TYR A 103 -9.97 0.75 -11.03
C TYR A 103 -9.58 0.97 -12.49
#